data_AF-A0A3D3QMS7-F1
#
_entry.id   AF-A0A3D3QMS7-F1
#
_cell.length_a   1.000
_cell.length_b   1.000
_cell.length_c   1.000
_cell.angle_alpha   90.00
_cell.angle_beta   90.00
_cell.angle_gamma   90.00
#
_symmetry.space_group_name_H-M   'P 1'
#
loop_
_entity.id
_entity.type
_entity.pdbx_description
1 polymer ?
#
loop_
_entity_poly.entity_id
_entity_poly.type
_entity_poly.pdbx_seq_one_letter_code
_entity_poly.pdbx_strand_id
1 'polypeptide(L)'
;MTSNETQGLRTPVDLTWPSAVGGVWLPFEAGDPVRQFATIMFIRGGLIAIAVTLVAGMLGALYSIPALAPSFQALGIDLRQLRPVHTTFASAWIFLGGVAVVHRWLQDYGGIATSGDRIRLRVQVVSWSIAGVGILATLAMGIGSGREYV
;
A
#
# COMPACT_ATOMS: atom_id res chain seq x y z
N MET A 1 -17.85 16.13 62.45
CA MET A 1 -17.83 14.93 61.57
C MET A 1 -18.77 15.19 60.41
N THR A 2 -18.24 15.68 59.29
CA THR A 2 -18.97 15.91 58.03
C THR A 2 -17.97 15.67 56.90
N SER A 3 -17.90 14.42 56.43
CA SER A 3 -17.19 14.05 55.21
C SER A 3 -18.14 14.25 54.04
N ASN A 4 -17.92 15.31 53.26
CA ASN A 4 -18.65 15.58 52.02
C ASN A 4 -17.75 15.30 50.83
N GLU A 5 -18.35 14.69 49.81
CA GLU A 5 -17.81 14.21 48.55
C GLU A 5 -16.99 15.26 47.79
N THR A 6 -16.00 14.81 47.00
CA THR A 6 -15.74 15.37 45.66
C THR A 6 -14.91 14.38 44.83
N GLN A 7 -15.64 13.70 43.95
CA GLN A 7 -15.34 13.47 42.53
C GLN A 7 -13.85 13.33 42.14
N GLY A 8 -13.53 12.14 41.63
CA GLY A 8 -12.29 11.85 40.93
C GLY A 8 -12.02 12.88 39.83
N LEU A 9 -10.90 13.59 39.98
CA LEU A 9 -10.31 14.36 38.90
C LEU A 9 -9.90 13.39 37.79
N ARG A 10 -10.72 13.37 36.73
CA ARG A 10 -10.20 13.11 35.38
C ARG A 10 -9.14 14.17 35.13
N THR A 11 -7.88 13.77 35.16
CA THR A 11 -6.83 14.59 34.54
C THR A 11 -7.24 14.80 33.08
N PRO A 12 -7.31 16.05 32.58
CA PRO A 12 -7.44 16.25 31.16
C PRO A 12 -6.21 15.60 30.52
N VAL A 13 -6.45 14.64 29.62
CA VAL A 13 -5.42 14.18 28.70
C VAL A 13 -4.92 15.43 28.00
N ASP A 14 -3.67 15.79 28.24
CA ASP A 14 -3.05 16.95 27.63
C ASP A 14 -2.92 16.65 26.13
N LEU A 15 -3.96 17.02 25.38
CA LEU A 15 -4.07 16.91 23.93
C LEU A 15 -3.28 18.03 23.24
N THR A 16 -2.24 18.55 23.89
CA THR A 16 -1.19 19.32 23.24
C THR A 16 -0.30 18.35 22.47
N TRP A 17 -0.88 17.72 21.45
CA TRP A 17 -0.11 17.42 20.25
C TRP A 17 0.62 18.71 19.87
N PRO A 18 1.91 18.68 19.50
CA PRO A 18 2.48 19.80 18.77
C PRO A 18 1.51 20.05 17.63
N SER A 19 0.87 21.20 17.70
CA SER A 19 -0.22 21.55 16.83
C SER A 19 0.28 21.37 15.40
N ALA A 20 -0.56 20.80 14.54
CA ALA A 20 -0.32 20.69 13.10
C ALA A 20 -0.35 22.08 12.43
N VAL A 21 0.33 23.05 13.05
CA VAL A 21 0.51 24.42 12.62
C VAL A 21 1.68 24.40 11.65
N GLY A 22 1.34 24.31 10.37
CA GLY A 22 2.08 24.95 9.29
C GLY A 22 3.58 24.65 9.22
N GLY A 23 3.98 23.39 9.44
CA GLY A 23 5.36 22.98 9.21
C GLY A 23 5.68 23.04 7.72
N VAL A 24 6.65 23.88 7.35
CA VAL A 24 7.26 23.91 6.01
C VAL A 24 7.63 22.46 5.65
N TRP A 25 7.05 21.94 4.57
CA TRP A 25 7.40 20.64 4.02
C TRP A 25 8.92 20.52 3.97
N LEU A 26 9.48 19.52 4.66
CA LEU A 26 10.91 19.33 4.62
C LEU A 26 11.29 18.95 3.18
N PRO A 27 12.40 19.52 2.64
CA PRO A 27 12.97 19.01 1.41
C PRO A 27 13.15 17.49 1.54
N PHE A 28 12.87 16.76 0.46
CA PHE A 28 12.93 15.29 0.51
C PHE A 28 14.28 14.80 1.07
N GLU A 29 15.38 15.41 0.62
CA GLU A 29 16.75 15.08 1.04
C GLU A 29 17.06 15.34 2.51
N ALA A 30 16.25 16.15 3.22
CA ALA A 30 16.42 16.44 4.64
C ALA A 30 15.83 15.37 5.56
N GLY A 31 15.04 14.43 5.03
CA GLY A 31 14.43 13.35 5.78
C GLY A 31 15.43 12.29 6.28
N ASP A 32 15.05 11.54 7.32
CA ASP A 32 15.83 10.36 7.74
C ASP A 32 15.96 9.35 6.58
N PRO A 33 17.17 8.81 6.30
CA PRO A 33 17.40 7.89 5.17
C PRO A 33 16.48 6.67 5.16
N VAL A 34 16.06 6.16 6.33
CA VAL A 34 15.14 5.01 6.41
C VAL A 34 13.75 5.40 5.92
N ARG A 35 13.29 6.60 6.28
CA ARG A 35 11.97 7.10 5.87
C ARG A 35 11.96 7.44 4.38
N GLN A 36 13.03 8.06 3.87
CA GLN A 36 13.23 8.27 2.43
C GLN A 36 13.21 6.95 1.65
N PHE A 37 13.97 5.96 2.13
CA PHE A 37 14.00 4.63 1.53
C PHE A 37 12.61 4.00 1.47
N ALA A 38 11.87 4.02 2.58
CA ALA A 38 10.50 3.49 2.63
C ALA A 38 9.59 4.20 1.62
N THR A 39 9.59 5.54 1.62
CA THR A 39 8.79 6.34 0.67
C THR A 39 9.09 5.96 -0.77
N ILE A 40 10.37 5.95 -1.17
CA ILE A 40 10.77 5.62 -2.56
C ILE A 40 10.39 4.19 -2.92
N MET A 41 10.65 3.24 -2.02
CA MET A 41 10.37 1.82 -2.25
C MET A 41 8.87 1.60 -2.50
N PHE A 42 7.99 2.18 -1.66
CA PHE A 42 6.55 2.04 -1.82
C PHE A 42 6.01 2.80 -3.05
N ILE A 43 6.54 3.98 -3.38
CA ILE A 43 6.20 4.69 -4.62
C ILE A 43 6.55 3.82 -5.84
N ARG A 44 7.76 3.27 -5.89
CA ARG A 44 8.21 2.40 -6.99
C ARG A 44 7.32 1.17 -7.11
N GLY A 45 7.00 0.52 -6.00
CA GLY A 45 6.06 -0.61 -5.97
C GLY A 45 4.69 -0.22 -6.50
N GLY A 46 4.14 0.92 -6.08
CA GLY A 46 2.87 1.45 -6.58
C GLY A 46 2.90 1.75 -8.08
N LEU A 47 3.99 2.35 -8.59
CA LEU A 47 4.16 2.64 -10.02
C LEU A 47 4.29 1.36 -10.87
N ILE A 48 4.97 0.34 -10.37
CA ILE A 48 5.00 -0.97 -11.04
C ILE A 48 3.60 -1.58 -11.04
N ALA A 49 2.89 -1.52 -9.91
CA ALA A 49 1.57 -2.09 -9.80
C ALA A 49 0.54 -1.41 -10.72
N ILE A 50 0.58 -0.07 -10.82
CA ILE A 50 -0.31 0.66 -11.74
C ILE A 50 0.00 0.34 -13.21
N ALA A 51 1.28 0.15 -13.56
CA ALA A 51 1.65 -0.25 -14.91
C ALA A 51 1.06 -1.63 -15.26
N VAL A 52 1.20 -2.60 -14.36
CA VAL A 52 0.69 -3.97 -14.58
C VAL A 52 -0.84 -3.98 -14.66
N THR A 53 -1.54 -3.29 -13.76
CA THR A 53 -3.02 -3.25 -13.79
C THR A 53 -3.55 -2.58 -15.07
N LEU A 54 -2.91 -1.53 -15.56
CA LEU A 54 -3.29 -0.87 -16.81
C LEU A 54 -3.08 -1.79 -18.01
N VAL A 55 -1.96 -2.49 -18.09
CA VAL A 55 -1.70 -3.47 -19.17
C VAL A 55 -2.73 -4.60 -19.12
N ALA A 56 -2.93 -5.23 -17.96
CA ALA A 56 -3.91 -6.32 -17.82
C ALA A 56 -5.35 -5.87 -18.13
N GLY A 57 -5.74 -4.68 -17.66
CA GLY A 57 -7.04 -4.08 -17.94
C GLY A 57 -7.24 -3.77 -19.43
N MET A 58 -6.21 -3.21 -20.08
CA MET A 58 -6.22 -2.94 -21.53
C MET A 58 -6.36 -4.24 -22.32
N LEU A 59 -5.57 -5.27 -21.99
CA LEU A 59 -5.68 -6.58 -22.64
C LEU A 59 -7.07 -7.21 -22.43
N GLY A 60 -7.65 -7.09 -21.23
CA GLY A 60 -9.00 -7.56 -20.96
C GLY A 60 -10.08 -6.82 -21.76
N ALA A 61 -9.93 -5.50 -21.92
CA ALA A 61 -10.82 -4.69 -22.75
C ALA A 61 -10.71 -5.06 -24.24
N LEU A 62 -9.48 -5.24 -24.75
CA LEU A 62 -9.24 -5.65 -26.14
C LEU A 62 -9.76 -7.07 -26.43
N TYR A 63 -9.62 -8.00 -25.48
CA TYR A 63 -10.18 -9.35 -25.61
C TYR A 63 -11.71 -9.31 -25.77
N SER A 64 -12.38 -8.32 -25.18
CA SER A 64 -13.85 -8.17 -25.29
C SER A 64 -14.31 -7.78 -26.69
N ILE A 65 -13.40 -7.45 -27.62
CA ILE A 65 -13.69 -7.17 -29.02
C ILE A 65 -13.73 -8.49 -29.82
N PRO A 66 -14.88 -8.89 -30.40
CA PRO A 66 -15.04 -10.21 -31.05
C PRO A 66 -14.02 -10.50 -32.17
N ALA A 67 -13.59 -9.47 -32.89
CA ALA A 67 -12.59 -9.61 -33.96
C ALA A 67 -11.18 -9.92 -33.45
N LEU A 68 -10.85 -9.53 -32.21
CA LEU A 68 -9.52 -9.70 -31.62
C LEU A 68 -9.43 -10.96 -30.76
N ALA A 69 -10.54 -11.41 -30.16
CA ALA A 69 -10.57 -12.56 -29.27
C ALA A 69 -9.85 -13.83 -29.80
N PRO A 70 -10.00 -14.23 -31.09
CA PRO A 70 -9.30 -15.41 -31.61
C PRO A 70 -7.76 -15.27 -31.58
N SER A 71 -7.24 -14.06 -31.78
CA SER A 71 -5.79 -13.80 -31.75
C SER A 71 -5.23 -13.91 -30.33
N PHE A 72 -5.98 -13.44 -29.33
CA PHE A 72 -5.60 -13.57 -27.92
C PHE A 72 -5.63 -15.03 -27.45
N GLN A 73 -6.64 -15.80 -27.87
CA GLN A 73 -6.72 -17.24 -27.57
C GLN A 73 -5.56 -18.01 -28.20
N ALA A 74 -5.14 -17.67 -29.43
CA ALA A 74 -3.97 -18.27 -30.06
C ALA A 74 -2.66 -17.98 -29.31
N LEU A 75 -2.58 -16.83 -28.63
CA LEU A 75 -1.46 -16.46 -27.75
C LEU A 75 -1.56 -17.08 -26.34
N GLY A 76 -2.60 -17.87 -26.06
CA GLY A 76 -2.82 -18.49 -24.76
C GLY A 76 -3.27 -17.52 -23.67
N ILE A 77 -3.74 -16.32 -24.03
CA ILE A 77 -4.21 -15.31 -23.07
C ILE A 77 -5.68 -15.57 -22.76
N ASP A 78 -5.98 -15.94 -21.52
CA ASP A 78 -7.36 -16.16 -21.04
C ASP A 78 -7.87 -14.93 -20.24
N LEU A 79 -9.08 -14.49 -20.55
CA LEU A 79 -9.81 -13.47 -19.78
C LEU A 79 -9.94 -13.84 -18.29
N ARG A 80 -10.07 -15.13 -17.97
CA ARG A 80 -10.15 -15.63 -16.59
C ARG A 80 -8.89 -15.37 -15.78
N GLN A 81 -7.75 -15.23 -16.45
CA GLN A 81 -6.47 -14.90 -15.81
C GLN A 81 -6.22 -13.39 -15.79
N LEU A 82 -6.60 -12.67 -16.86
CA LEU A 82 -6.43 -11.22 -16.95
C LEU A 82 -7.22 -10.46 -15.87
N ARG A 83 -8.45 -10.90 -15.55
CA ARG A 83 -9.30 -10.21 -14.57
C ARG A 83 -8.70 -10.24 -13.15
N PRO A 84 -8.32 -11.39 -12.57
CA PRO A 84 -7.64 -11.43 -11.28
C PRO A 84 -6.34 -10.62 -11.26
N VAL A 85 -5.53 -10.70 -12.33
CA VAL A 85 -4.29 -9.90 -12.41
C VAL A 85 -4.62 -8.40 -12.34
N HIS A 86 -5.58 -7.92 -13.14
CA HIS A 86 -5.97 -6.51 -13.14
C HIS A 86 -6.41 -6.03 -11.75
N THR A 87 -7.33 -6.72 -11.09
CA THR A 87 -7.92 -6.29 -9.80
C THR A 87 -6.95 -6.42 -8.63
N THR A 88 -6.12 -7.47 -8.60
CA THR A 88 -5.07 -7.65 -7.61
C THR A 88 -4.03 -6.54 -7.70
N PHE A 89 -3.54 -6.23 -8.90
CA PHE A 89 -2.55 -5.17 -9.07
C PHE A 89 -3.13 -3.76 -8.90
N ALA A 90 -4.43 -3.56 -9.21
CA ALA A 90 -5.13 -2.32 -8.87
C ALA A 90 -5.16 -2.09 -7.36
N SER A 91 -5.50 -3.14 -6.60
CA SER A 91 -5.48 -3.10 -5.13
C SER A 91 -4.05 -2.83 -4.62
N ALA A 92 -3.05 -3.55 -5.15
CA ALA A 92 -1.65 -3.35 -4.78
C ALA A 92 -1.19 -1.91 -5.02
N TRP A 93 -1.55 -1.30 -6.15
CA TRP A 93 -1.26 0.11 -6.43
C TRP A 93 -1.84 1.04 -5.37
N ILE A 94 -3.12 0.87 -5.03
CA ILE A 94 -3.81 1.69 -4.02
C ILE A 94 -3.11 1.56 -2.66
N PHE A 95 -2.82 0.34 -2.21
CA PHE A 95 -2.17 0.13 -0.91
C PHE A 95 -0.73 0.63 -0.87
N LEU A 96 0.08 0.32 -1.88
CA LEU A 96 1.48 0.75 -1.95
C LEU A 96 1.58 2.28 -2.09
N GLY A 97 0.73 2.88 -2.92
CA GLY A 97 0.62 4.33 -3.05
C GLY A 97 0.17 5.02 -1.77
N GLY A 98 -0.85 4.48 -1.10
CA GLY A 98 -1.34 4.99 0.19
C GLY A 98 -0.26 4.93 1.28
N VAL A 99 0.43 3.79 1.40
CA VAL A 99 1.52 3.62 2.37
C VAL A 99 2.70 4.54 2.07
N ALA A 100 3.01 4.80 0.79
CA ALA A 100 4.02 5.78 0.42
C ALA A 100 3.69 7.19 0.93
N VAL A 101 2.42 7.62 0.85
CA VAL A 101 1.97 8.92 1.39
C VAL A 101 2.17 8.97 2.91
N VAL A 102 1.86 7.87 3.62
CA VAL A 102 2.11 7.77 5.07
C VAL A 102 3.59 7.91 5.40
N HIS A 103 4.47 7.21 4.67
CA HIS A 103 5.91 7.33 4.88
C HIS A 103 6.45 8.72 4.52
N ARG A 104 5.89 9.37 3.50
CA ARG A 104 6.22 10.76 3.17
C ARG A 104 5.82 11.71 4.31
N TRP A 105 4.61 11.57 4.85
CA TRP A 105 4.19 12.35 6.01
C TRP A 105 5.09 12.11 7.23
N LEU A 106 5.43 10.85 7.51
CA LEU A 106 6.37 10.51 8.58
C LEU A 106 7.78 11.07 8.35
N GLN A 107 8.21 11.23 7.11
CA GLN A 107 9.49 11.86 6.77
C GLN A 107 9.49 13.36 7.11
N ASP A 108 8.34 14.03 6.93
CA ASP A 108 8.20 15.46 7.20
C ASP A 108 7.97 15.76 8.70
N TYR A 109 7.24 14.87 9.42
CA TYR A 109 6.78 15.15 10.78
C TYR A 109 7.23 14.14 11.85
N GLY A 110 7.73 12.96 11.45
CA GLY A 110 8.05 11.85 12.37
C GLY A 110 9.45 11.89 12.99
N GLY A 111 10.27 12.90 12.66
CA GLY A 111 11.64 13.03 13.16
C GLY A 111 12.55 11.85 12.80
N ILE A 112 13.61 11.64 13.60
CA ILE A 112 14.63 10.61 13.37
C ILE A 112 14.02 9.20 13.55
N ALA A 113 14.36 8.27 12.65
CA ALA A 113 13.81 6.92 12.70
C ALA A 113 14.40 6.12 13.87
N THR A 114 13.54 5.65 14.77
CA THR A 114 13.92 4.83 15.91
C THR A 114 14.29 3.39 15.49
N SER A 115 14.95 2.63 16.36
CA SER A 115 15.18 1.20 16.14
C SER A 115 13.88 0.41 15.96
N GLY A 116 12.81 0.81 16.66
CA GLY A 116 11.48 0.22 16.51
C GLY A 116 10.88 0.46 15.13
N ASP A 117 11.02 1.67 14.57
CA ASP A 117 10.56 2.00 13.22
C ASP A 117 11.25 1.13 12.16
N ARG A 118 12.56 0.92 12.32
CA ARG A 118 13.36 0.08 11.41
C ARG A 118 12.89 -1.38 11.42
N ILE A 119 12.60 -1.93 12.60
CA ILE A 119 12.09 -3.30 12.73
C ILE A 119 10.69 -3.41 12.13
N ARG A 120 9.78 -2.47 12.43
CA ARG A 120 8.42 -2.45 11.89
C ARG A 120 8.43 -2.39 10.36
N LEU A 121 9.25 -1.50 9.79
CA LEU A 121 9.42 -1.41 8.33
C LEU A 121 9.94 -2.73 7.75
N ARG A 122 10.96 -3.34 8.36
CA ARG A 122 11.50 -4.63 7.89
C ARG A 122 10.45 -5.74 7.92
N VAL A 123 9.70 -5.87 9.01
CA VAL A 123 8.63 -6.85 9.14
C VAL A 123 7.57 -6.62 8.07
N GLN A 124 7.11 -5.38 7.90
CA GLN A 124 6.14 -5.01 6.87
C GLN A 124 6.62 -5.41 5.47
N VAL A 125 7.86 -5.05 5.10
CA VAL A 125 8.44 -5.37 3.79
C VAL A 125 8.51 -6.88 3.57
N VAL A 126 8.98 -7.64 4.57
CA VAL A 126 9.09 -9.10 4.46
C VAL A 126 7.71 -9.74 4.33
N SER A 127 6.76 -9.40 5.19
CA SER A 127 5.40 -9.94 5.14
C SER A 127 4.71 -9.64 3.81
N TRP A 128 4.84 -8.40 3.31
CA TRP A 128 4.22 -8.00 2.05
C TRP A 128 4.91 -8.63 0.85
N SER A 129 6.22 -8.83 0.90
CA SER A 129 6.96 -9.54 -0.15
C SER A 129 6.54 -11.01 -0.22
N ILE A 130 6.42 -11.69 0.93
CA ILE A 130 5.93 -13.07 1.00
C ILE A 130 4.50 -13.16 0.45
N ALA A 131 3.61 -12.26 0.88
CA ALA A 131 2.24 -12.22 0.38
C ALA A 131 2.18 -11.96 -1.13
N GLY A 132 2.94 -10.98 -1.62
CA GLY A 132 3.02 -10.64 -3.04
C GLY A 132 3.54 -11.79 -3.89
N VAL A 133 4.63 -12.45 -3.47
CA VAL A 133 5.16 -13.64 -4.16
C VAL A 133 4.14 -14.78 -4.15
N GLY A 134 3.48 -15.01 -3.01
CA GLY A 134 2.42 -16.01 -2.90
C GLY A 134 1.28 -15.76 -3.90
N ILE A 135 0.81 -14.52 -3.98
CA ILE A 135 -0.22 -14.09 -4.94
C ILE A 135 0.24 -14.30 -6.39
N LEU A 136 1.47 -13.94 -6.73
CA LEU A 136 2.00 -14.15 -8.08
C LEU A 136 2.09 -15.63 -8.45
N ALA A 137 2.54 -16.46 -7.50
CA ALA A 137 2.63 -17.90 -7.70
C ALA A 137 1.24 -18.53 -7.91
N THR A 138 0.24 -18.15 -7.09
CA THR A 138 -1.12 -18.69 -7.22
C THR A 138 -1.79 -18.22 -8.52
N LEU A 139 -1.61 -16.95 -8.90
CA LEU A 139 -2.09 -16.43 -10.19
C LEU A 139 -1.46 -17.16 -11.38
N ALA A 140 -0.14 -17.40 -11.36
CA ALA A 140 0.56 -18.12 -12.42
C ALA A 140 0.09 -19.58 -12.55
N MET A 141 -0.30 -20.20 -11.43
CA MET A 141 -0.87 -21.55 -11.41
C MET A 141 -2.37 -21.59 -11.72
N GLY A 142 -3.03 -20.44 -11.88
CA GLY A 142 -4.49 -20.35 -12.04
C GLY A 142 -5.26 -20.79 -10.78
N ILE A 143 -4.61 -20.82 -9.62
CA ILE A 143 -5.22 -21.21 -8.34
C ILE A 143 -5.84 -19.96 -7.71
N GLY A 144 -7.16 -19.90 -7.66
CA GLY A 144 -7.90 -18.80 -7.04
C GLY A 144 -9.10 -19.30 -6.25
N SER A 145 -9.53 -18.50 -5.27
CA SER A 145 -10.74 -18.78 -4.48
C SER A 145 -12.04 -18.67 -5.30
N GLY A 146 -11.96 -18.08 -6.50
CA GLY A 146 -13.11 -17.69 -7.31
C GLY A 146 -13.87 -16.47 -6.77
N ARG A 147 -13.45 -15.92 -5.62
CA ARG A 147 -14.02 -14.72 -5.02
C ARG A 147 -13.23 -13.50 -5.47
N GLU A 148 -13.95 -12.43 -5.79
CA GLU A 148 -13.32 -11.16 -6.10
C GLU A 148 -12.69 -10.57 -4.83
N TYR A 149 -11.45 -10.09 -4.93
CA TYR A 149 -10.72 -9.38 -3.87
C TYR A 149 -10.34 -10.20 -2.61
N VAL A 150 -10.41 -11.55 -2.65
CA VAL A 150 -10.10 -12.46 -1.52
C VAL A 150 -9.14 -13.57 -1.94
#